data_AF-A0A6J4L504-F1
#
_entry.id   AF-A0A6J4L504-F1
#
_cell.length_a   1.000
_cell.length_b   1.000
_cell.length_c   1.000
_cell.angle_alpha   90.00
_cell.angle_beta   90.00
_cell.angle_gamma   90.00
#
_symmetry.space_group_name_H-M   'P 1'
#
loop_
_entity.id
_entity.type
_entity.pdbx_description
1 polymer ?
#
loop_
_entity_poly.entity_id
_entity_poly.type
_entity_poly.pdbx_seq_one_letter_code
_entity_poly.pdbx_strand_id
1 'polypeptide(L)'
;SASNNKNGRAGGLRSRRGRSSLYLRESDTPLVVLDGVRTADFRVLESVPARTLLFVRYFTAIEATLTQGTDAGGGLIEVRTISDP
;
A
#
# COMPACT_ATOMS: atom_id res chain seq x y z
N SER A 1 -8.37 -26.91 -15.73
CA SER A 1 -6.92 -26.95 -15.49
C SER A 1 -6.33 -25.55 -15.55
N ALA A 2 -5.63 -25.10 -14.51
CA ALA A 2 -4.90 -23.83 -14.51
C ALA A 2 -3.39 -24.13 -14.65
N SER A 3 -2.76 -23.57 -15.68
CA SER A 3 -1.33 -23.66 -15.93
C SER A 3 -0.58 -22.65 -15.06
N ASN A 4 0.40 -23.13 -14.29
CA ASN A 4 1.22 -22.35 -13.38
C ASN A 4 2.51 -21.90 -14.08
N ASN A 5 2.58 -20.62 -14.47
CA ASN A 5 3.80 -19.98 -14.95
C ASN A 5 4.67 -19.62 -13.72
N LYS A 6 5.84 -20.25 -13.62
CA LYS A 6 6.80 -20.17 -12.52
C LYS A 6 7.58 -18.84 -12.39
N ASN A 7 7.16 -17.75 -13.03
CA ASN A 7 7.92 -16.49 -13.02
C ASN A 7 7.41 -15.41 -12.07
N GLY A 8 6.48 -15.72 -11.16
CA GLY A 8 6.15 -14.87 -10.00
C GLY A 8 5.72 -13.43 -10.32
N ARG A 9 5.47 -13.09 -11.59
CA ARG A 9 4.98 -11.78 -12.00
C ARG A 9 3.55 -11.67 -11.50
N ALA A 10 3.28 -10.70 -10.63
CA ALA A 10 1.91 -10.31 -10.34
C ALA A 10 1.27 -9.90 -11.67
N GLY A 11 0.44 -10.79 -12.22
CA GLY A 11 -0.30 -10.58 -13.46
C GLY A 11 -1.44 -9.61 -13.23
N GLY A 12 -1.13 -8.38 -12.85
CA GLY A 12 -2.09 -7.35 -12.47
C GLY A 12 -2.95 -7.74 -11.25
N LEU A 13 -3.44 -6.73 -10.54
CA LEU A 13 -4.59 -6.92 -9.67
C LEU A 13 -5.79 -7.29 -10.56
N ARG A 14 -6.01 -8.59 -10.78
CA ARG A 14 -7.30 -9.10 -11.20
C ARG A 14 -8.24 -8.97 -10.01
N SER A 15 -8.88 -7.80 -9.93
CA SER A 15 -10.24 -7.74 -9.46
C SER A 15 -11.03 -8.87 -10.12
N ARG A 16 -11.78 -9.62 -9.32
CA ARG A 16 -12.84 -10.50 -9.82
C ARG A 16 -14.01 -9.62 -10.30
N ARG A 17 -13.70 -8.77 -11.30
CA ARG A 17 -14.46 -7.86 -12.18
C ARG A 17 -13.56 -6.66 -12.51
N GLY A 18 -13.00 -6.64 -13.73
CA GLY A 18 -12.50 -5.45 -14.48
C GLY A 18 -11.38 -4.62 -13.85
N ARG A 19 -10.36 -4.21 -14.61
CA ARG A 19 -9.36 -3.22 -14.16
C ARG A 19 -10.06 -2.00 -13.54
N SER A 20 -10.08 -1.91 -12.21
CA SER A 20 -10.59 -0.76 -11.48
C SER A 20 -9.42 0.19 -11.27
N SER A 21 -9.26 1.17 -12.15
CA SER A 21 -8.44 2.33 -11.85
C SER A 21 -9.27 3.26 -10.96
N LEU A 22 -8.88 3.41 -9.70
CA LEU A 22 -9.46 4.40 -8.81
C LEU A 22 -8.71 5.71 -9.04
N TYR A 23 -9.31 6.65 -9.77
CA TYR A 23 -8.81 8.03 -9.83
C TYR A 23 -9.32 8.75 -8.60
N LEU A 24 -8.55 8.69 -7.52
CA LEU A 24 -8.75 9.54 -6.35
C LEU A 24 -8.24 10.93 -6.68
N ARG A 25 -8.88 11.98 -6.16
CA ARG A 25 -8.24 13.29 -6.13
C ARG A 25 -6.95 13.17 -5.32
N GLU A 26 -5.96 13.99 -5.63
CA GLU A 26 -4.67 13.94 -4.93
C GLU A 26 -4.86 14.10 -3.40
N SER A 27 -5.84 14.92 -2.99
CA SER A 27 -6.28 15.09 -1.60
C SER A 27 -6.89 13.85 -0.95
N ASP A 28 -7.43 12.93 -1.74
CA ASP A 28 -8.16 11.75 -1.28
C ASP A 28 -7.28 10.50 -1.32
N THR A 29 -6.07 10.62 -1.85
CA THR A 29 -5.10 9.52 -1.92
C THR A 29 -4.41 9.37 -0.56
N PRO A 30 -4.49 8.20 0.09
CA PRO A 30 -3.82 8.01 1.38
C PRO A 30 -2.30 8.02 1.19
N LEU A 31 -1.59 8.61 2.16
CA LEU A 31 -0.14 8.50 2.25
C LEU A 31 0.26 7.04 2.52
N VAL A 32 1.41 6.62 2.00
CA VAL A 32 2.00 5.31 2.33
C VAL A 32 3.28 5.51 3.12
N VAL A 33 3.35 4.90 4.30
CA VAL A 33 4.56 4.85 5.13
C VAL A 33 5.02 3.40 5.24
N LEU A 34 6.20 3.10 4.71
CA LEU A 34 6.83 1.78 4.76
C LEU A 34 8.00 1.86 5.75
N ASP A 35 7.94 1.09 6.83
CA ASP A 35 8.99 1.04 7.86
C ASP A 35 9.38 2.43 8.41
N GLY A 36 8.38 3.31 8.54
CA GLY A 36 8.55 4.69 9.00
C GLY A 36 8.95 5.68 7.91
N VAL A 37 9.25 5.22 6.69
CA VAL A 37 9.63 6.06 5.55
C VAL A 37 8.40 6.39 4.71
N ARG A 38 8.14 7.69 4.50
CA ARG A 38 7.12 8.15 3.55
C ARG A 38 7.50 7.79 2.13
N THR A 39 6.56 7.23 1.40
CA THR A 39 6.75 6.83 0.01
C THR A 39 5.83 7.65 -0.88
N ALA A 40 6.40 8.26 -1.92
CA ALA A 40 5.65 9.06 -2.89
C ALA A 40 4.88 8.20 -3.90
N ASP A 41 5.24 6.91 -4.01
CA ASP A 41 4.65 5.97 -4.96
C ASP A 41 4.32 4.65 -4.26
N PHE A 42 3.03 4.34 -4.14
CA PHE A 42 2.55 3.12 -3.49
C PHE A 42 3.00 1.84 -4.20
N ARG A 43 3.45 1.93 -5.47
CA ARG A 43 3.97 0.76 -6.22
C ARG A 43 5.19 0.13 -5.56
N VAL A 44 5.89 0.85 -4.68
CA VAL A 44 6.96 0.27 -3.85
C VAL A 44 6.49 -0.97 -3.07
N LEU A 45 5.21 -1.05 -2.69
CA LEU A 45 4.64 -2.18 -1.97
C LEU A 45 4.61 -3.47 -2.82
N GLU A 46 4.66 -3.37 -4.16
CA GLU A 46 4.77 -4.54 -5.04
C GLU A 46 6.11 -5.26 -4.87
N SER A 47 7.13 -4.55 -4.38
CA SER A 47 8.47 -5.10 -4.13
C SER A 47 8.60 -5.72 -2.74
N VAL A 48 7.68 -5.43 -1.82
CA VAL A 48 7.69 -5.93 -0.44
C VAL A 48 7.18 -7.38 -0.43
N PRO A 49 8.00 -8.38 -0.04
CA PRO A 49 7.53 -9.75 0.01
C PRO A 49 6.44 -9.91 1.08
N ALA A 50 5.30 -10.50 0.73
CA ALA A 50 4.19 -10.67 1.69
C ALA A 50 4.61 -11.40 3.00
N ARG A 51 5.58 -12.32 2.91
CA ARG A 51 6.10 -13.06 4.08
C ARG A 51 6.84 -12.18 5.09
N THR A 52 7.29 -10.99 4.69
CA THR A 52 8.00 -10.07 5.57
C THR A 52 7.07 -9.03 6.16
N LEU A 53 5.77 -9.05 5.85
CA LEU A 53 4.82 -8.10 6.45
C LEU A 53 4.57 -8.47 7.92
N LEU A 54 4.85 -7.53 8.81
CA LEU A 54 4.42 -7.60 10.20
C LEU A 54 2.97 -7.13 10.33
N PHE A 55 2.65 -5.98 9.74
CA PHE A 55 1.27 -5.51 9.65
C PHE A 55 1.07 -4.50 8.50
N VAL A 56 -0.20 -4.34 8.13
CA VAL A 56 -0.71 -3.22 7.35
C VAL A 56 -1.85 -2.57 8.16
N ARG A 57 -1.74 -1.27 8.44
CA ARG A 57 -2.74 -0.52 9.22
C ARG A 57 -3.22 0.68 8.41
N TYR A 58 -4.50 0.99 8.53
CA TYR A 58 -5.10 2.18 7.95
C TYR A 58 -5.47 3.17 9.05
N PHE A 59 -5.16 4.43 8.84
CA PHE A 59 -5.58 5.56 9.66
C PHE A 59 -6.46 6.48 8.82
N THR A 60 -7.56 6.92 9.41
CA THR A 60 -8.42 7.95 8.83
C THR A 60 -7.64 9.26 8.63
N ALA A 61 -8.15 10.15 7.78
CA ALA A 61 -7.56 11.47 7.57
C ALA A 61 -7.31 12.25 8.88
N ILE A 62 -8.26 12.16 9.82
CA ILE A 62 -8.16 12.81 11.13
C ILE A 62 -7.01 12.22 11.93
N GLU A 63 -6.95 10.89 12.08
CA GLU A 63 -5.89 10.20 12.82
C GLU A 63 -4.51 10.40 12.18
N ALA A 64 -4.46 10.36 10.84
CA ALA A 64 -3.24 10.50 10.07
C ALA A 64 -2.67 11.92 10.16
N THR A 65 -3.52 12.94 10.11
CA THR A 65 -3.09 14.35 10.20
C THR A 65 -2.44 14.66 11.55
N LEU A 66 -2.87 13.99 12.63
CA LEU A 66 -2.26 14.14 13.96
C LEU A 66 -0.79 13.66 14.01
N THR A 67 -0.41 12.70 13.16
CA THR A 67 0.94 12.09 13.19
C THR A 67 1.80 12.48 11.98
N GLN A 68 1.19 12.85 10.86
CA GLN A 68 1.87 13.13 9.59
C GLN A 68 1.63 14.56 9.06
N GLY A 69 0.80 15.37 9.71
CA GLY A 69 0.48 16.73 9.26
C GLY A 69 -0.54 16.76 8.12
N THR A 70 -0.75 17.94 7.53
CA THR A 70 -1.83 18.23 6.57
C THR A 70 -1.74 17.44 5.26
N ASP A 71 -0.57 16.89 4.96
CA ASP A 71 -0.34 16.08 3.74
C ASP A 71 -1.06 14.72 3.81
N ALA A 72 -1.64 14.37 4.96
CA ALA A 72 -2.38 13.12 5.20
C ALA A 72 -3.91 13.26 5.04
N GLY A 73 -4.37 14.23 4.25
CA GLY A 73 -5.79 14.51 4.03
C GLY A 73 -6.60 13.33 3.49
N GLY A 74 -5.94 12.41 2.78
CA GLY A 74 -6.54 11.15 2.29
C GLY A 74 -6.46 9.98 3.26
N GLY A 75 -5.90 10.19 4.47
CA GLY A 75 -5.56 9.12 5.41
C GLY A 75 -4.13 8.61 5.23
N LEU A 76 -3.81 7.53 5.94
CA LEU A 76 -2.47 6.91 5.94
C LEU A 76 -2.59 5.38 5.94
N ILE A 77 -1.81 4.75 5.07
CA ILE A 77 -1.53 3.32 5.09
C ILE A 77 -0.13 3.14 5.68
N GLU A 78 -0.05 2.56 6.88
CA GLU A 78 1.21 2.18 7.51
C GLU A 78 1.50 0.71 7.20
N VAL A 79 2.67 0.45 6.64
CA VAL A 79 3.19 -0.87 6.37
C VAL A 79 4.44 -1.06 7.22
N ARG A 80 4.46 -2.13 7.98
CA ARG A 80 5.65 -2.52 8.76
C ARG A 80 6.10 -3.91 8.35
N THR A 81 7.38 -4.04 8.09
CA THR A 81 8.03 -5.32 7.85
C THR A 81 8.59 -5.90 9.15
N ILE A 82 8.77 -7.21 9.15
CA ILE A 82 9.55 -7.91 10.16
C ILE A 82 10.99 -7.45 9.93
N SER A 83 11.52 -6.65 10.83
CA SER A 83 12.97 -6.48 10.96
C SER A 83 13.53 -7.81 11.45
N ASP A 84 14.42 -8.41 10.68
CA ASP A 84 15.23 -9.53 11.19
C ASP A 84 15.94 -9.03 12.47
N PRO A 85 15.90 -9.78 13.58
CA PRO A 85 16.44 -9.35 14.87
C PRO A 85 17.95 -9.08 14.84
#